data_AF-A0A2S0VUY9-F1
#
_entry.id   AF-A0A2S0VUY9-F1
#
_cell.length_a   1.000
_cell.length_b   1.000
_cell.length_c   1.000
_cell.angle_alpha   90.00
_cell.angle_beta   90.00
_cell.angle_gamma   90.00
#
_symmetry.space_group_name_H-M   'P 1'
#
loop_
_entity.id
_entity.type
_entity.pdbx_description
1 polymer ?
#
loop_
_entity_poly.entity_id
_entity_poly.type
_entity_poly.pdbx_seq_one_letter_code
_entity_poly.pdbx_strand_id
1 'polypeptide(L)'
;MEQKMANELNVFYPAAGKCSARIKIEQVKETANPDVLVGKAQLPLTDHVGKVVIYKTILQDGSIDLRAVSAYCPHQGYDISKDPLKADGNVYCSLHRRPICIYSEYNQAFAVENSGDEYWIIEN
;
A
#
# COMPACT_ATOMS: atom_id res chain seq x y z
N MET A 1 6.98 -31.54 -5.57
CA MET A 1 6.41 -30.80 -4.42
C MET A 1 7.27 -29.55 -4.27
N GLU A 2 6.93 -28.49 -5.01
CA GLU A 2 7.71 -27.25 -5.00
C GLU A 2 7.29 -26.40 -3.80
N GLN A 3 8.25 -26.14 -2.91
CA GLN A 3 8.05 -25.27 -1.75
C GLN A 3 8.04 -23.82 -2.22
N LYS A 4 6.94 -23.12 -1.90
CA LYS A 4 6.77 -21.67 -2.04
C LYS A 4 7.97 -20.92 -1.44
N MET A 5 8.75 -20.23 -2.27
CA MET A 5 9.59 -19.14 -1.79
C MET A 5 8.68 -17.92 -1.58
N ALA A 6 8.22 -17.76 -0.34
CA ALA A 6 7.47 -16.57 0.07
C ALA A 6 8.44 -15.38 0.20
N ASN A 7 8.02 -14.24 -0.33
CA ASN A 7 8.52 -12.88 -0.13
C ASN A 7 9.45 -12.70 1.08
N GLU A 8 10.72 -12.33 0.82
CA GLU A 8 11.59 -11.80 1.87
C GLU A 8 12.01 -10.38 1.49
N LEU A 9 11.23 -9.40 1.95
CA LEU A 9 11.83 -8.11 2.30
C LEU A 9 12.76 -8.40 3.48
N ASN A 10 14.08 -8.39 3.24
CA ASN A 10 15.10 -8.69 4.25
C ASN A 10 15.11 -7.71 5.44
N VAL A 11 14.37 -6.59 5.33
CA VAL A 11 14.39 -5.49 6.28
C VAL A 11 12.98 -4.95 6.44
N PHE A 12 12.53 -4.81 7.69
CA PHE A 12 11.32 -4.05 8.02
C PHE A 12 11.57 -2.57 7.71
N TYR A 13 10.75 -1.98 6.84
CA TYR A 13 10.77 -0.54 6.57
C TYR A 13 9.57 0.11 7.25
N PRO A 14 9.75 1.05 8.20
CA PRO A 14 8.63 1.78 8.79
C PRO A 14 7.88 2.58 7.72
N ALA A 15 6.59 2.85 7.94
CA ALA A 15 5.86 3.78 7.08
C ALA A 15 6.52 5.14 7.17
N ALA A 16 6.82 5.72 6.01
CA ALA A 16 7.34 7.07 5.95
C ALA A 16 6.24 8.13 5.82
N GLY A 17 5.05 7.74 5.34
CA GLY A 17 3.87 8.58 5.41
C GLY A 17 3.51 8.84 6.86
N LYS A 18 3.58 10.11 7.27
CA LYS A 18 3.19 10.55 8.61
C LYS A 18 1.71 10.92 8.63
N CYS A 19 1.00 10.49 9.65
CA CYS A 19 -0.41 10.79 9.83
C CYS A 19 -0.65 11.28 11.26
N SER A 20 -1.21 12.47 11.41
CA SER A 20 -1.49 13.06 12.73
C SER A 20 -2.85 12.64 13.32
N ALA A 21 -3.61 11.83 12.59
CA ALA A 21 -4.92 11.35 13.01
C ALA A 21 -5.23 10.01 12.36
N ARG A 22 -6.11 9.22 12.98
CA ARG A 22 -6.61 8.00 12.36
C ARG A 22 -7.60 8.34 11.25
N ILE A 23 -7.40 7.81 10.04
CA ILE A 23 -8.23 8.11 8.86
C ILE A 23 -8.88 6.83 8.37
N LYS A 24 -10.22 6.81 8.27
CA LYS A 24 -10.95 5.67 7.73
C LYS A 24 -10.72 5.56 6.23
N ILE A 25 -10.44 4.35 5.75
CA ILE A 25 -10.52 4.04 4.33
C ILE A 25 -11.91 3.46 4.05
N GLU A 26 -12.70 4.19 3.28
CA GLU A 26 -14.08 3.82 2.95
C GLU A 26 -14.14 2.99 1.67
N GLN A 27 -15.24 2.24 1.54
CA GLN A 27 -15.58 1.50 0.31
C GLN A 27 -14.45 0.55 -0.14
N VAL A 28 -13.77 -0.10 0.82
CA VAL A 28 -12.68 -1.02 0.54
C VAL A 28 -13.21 -2.24 -0.22
N LYS A 29 -12.53 -2.59 -1.31
CA LYS A 29 -12.84 -3.74 -2.15
C LYS A 29 -11.57 -4.48 -2.52
N GLU A 30 -11.70 -5.80 -2.59
CA GLU A 30 -10.67 -6.66 -3.16
C GLU A 30 -10.53 -6.42 -4.66
N THR A 31 -9.30 -6.60 -5.16
CA THR A 31 -9.04 -6.66 -6.60
C THR A 31 -8.88 -8.11 -7.04
N ALA A 32 -8.61 -8.33 -8.32
CA ALA A 32 -8.24 -9.66 -8.81
C ALA A 32 -6.93 -10.20 -8.18
N ASN A 33 -6.12 -9.31 -7.57
CA ASN A 33 -4.97 -9.70 -6.76
C ASN A 33 -5.35 -9.65 -5.27
N PRO A 34 -5.28 -10.76 -4.53
CA PRO A 34 -5.67 -10.81 -3.12
C PRO A 34 -4.78 -9.96 -2.19
N ASP A 35 -3.59 -9.57 -2.65
CA ASP A 35 -2.67 -8.72 -1.89
C ASP A 35 -2.81 -7.22 -2.25
N VAL A 36 -3.82 -6.88 -3.05
CA VAL A 36 -4.12 -5.50 -3.45
C VAL A 36 -5.59 -5.20 -3.23
N LEU A 37 -5.86 -4.21 -2.39
CA LEU A 37 -7.19 -3.68 -2.13
C LEU A 37 -7.29 -2.24 -2.65
N VAL A 38 -8.50 -1.79 -2.93
CA VAL A 38 -8.78 -0.39 -3.30
C VAL A 38 -9.84 0.19 -2.40
N GLY A 39 -9.72 1.48 -2.10
CA GLY A 39 -10.72 2.20 -1.31
C GLY A 39 -10.69 3.69 -1.59
N LYS A 40 -11.30 4.47 -0.70
CA LYS A 40 -11.31 5.92 -0.75
C LYS A 40 -10.92 6.50 0.59
N ALA A 41 -10.02 7.47 0.59
CA ALA A 41 -9.64 8.22 1.78
C ALA A 41 -9.11 9.60 1.38
N GLN A 42 -9.20 10.56 2.29
CA GLN A 42 -8.41 11.78 2.20
C GLN A 42 -7.03 11.47 2.79
N LEU A 43 -6.01 11.37 1.95
CA LEU A 43 -4.65 11.13 2.42
C LEU A 43 -4.09 12.38 3.11
N PRO A 44 -3.14 12.23 4.05
CA PRO A 44 -2.42 13.37 4.60
C PRO A 44 -1.85 14.28 3.50
N LEU A 45 -1.84 15.59 3.76
CA LEU A 45 -1.38 16.64 2.82
C LEU A 45 -2.25 16.81 1.55
N THR A 46 -3.42 16.16 1.49
CA THR A 46 -4.43 16.37 0.44
C THR A 46 -5.70 17.01 1.00
N ASP A 47 -6.40 17.76 0.18
CA ASP A 47 -7.63 18.49 0.50
C ASP A 47 -8.91 17.80 0.00
N HIS A 48 -8.79 16.61 -0.59
CA HIS A 48 -9.88 15.88 -1.21
C HIS A 48 -9.81 14.38 -0.93
N VAL A 49 -10.96 13.72 -0.98
CA VAL A 49 -11.05 12.26 -0.92
C VAL A 49 -10.64 11.68 -2.28
N GLY A 50 -9.56 10.91 -2.27
CA GLY A 50 -9.00 10.26 -3.45
C GLY A 50 -9.18 8.75 -3.44
N LYS A 51 -9.00 8.12 -4.61
CA LYS A 51 -8.85 6.66 -4.69
C LYS A 51 -7.49 6.28 -4.10
N VAL A 52 -7.51 5.33 -3.17
CA VAL A 52 -6.30 4.77 -2.57
C VAL A 52 -6.18 3.29 -2.93
N VAL A 53 -4.94 2.80 -2.91
CA VAL A 53 -4.62 1.38 -3.01
C VAL A 53 -3.92 0.96 -1.73
N ILE A 54 -4.32 -0.19 -1.20
CA ILE A 54 -3.71 -0.82 -0.03
C ILE A 54 -2.93 -2.04 -0.53
N TYR A 55 -1.62 -2.03 -0.31
CA TYR A 55 -0.75 -3.16 -0.60
C TYR A 55 -0.51 -3.97 0.66
N LYS A 56 -0.68 -5.28 0.53
CA LYS A 56 -0.41 -6.25 1.57
C LYS A 56 0.94 -6.92 1.30
N THR A 57 1.73 -7.08 2.35
CA THR A 57 2.86 -8.02 2.36
C THR A 57 2.83 -8.86 3.62
N ILE A 58 3.43 -10.05 3.53
CA ILE A 58 3.73 -10.89 4.70
C ILE A 58 5.19 -10.63 5.05
N LEU A 59 5.46 -10.28 6.30
CA LEU A 59 6.80 -10.08 6.84
C LEU A 59 7.45 -11.42 7.20
N GLN A 60 8.77 -11.41 7.47
CA GLN A 60 9.52 -12.63 7.79
C GLN A 60 9.01 -13.34 9.05
N ASP A 61 8.45 -12.60 10.01
CA ASP A 61 7.83 -13.16 11.22
C ASP A 61 6.41 -13.70 10.98
N GLY A 62 5.92 -13.67 9.74
CA GLY A 62 4.59 -14.10 9.34
C GLY A 62 3.49 -13.06 9.60
N SER A 63 3.81 -11.91 10.19
CA SER A 63 2.84 -10.82 10.36
C SER A 63 2.49 -10.17 9.02
N ILE A 64 1.31 -9.55 8.96
CA ILE A 64 0.84 -8.85 7.76
C ILE A 64 1.14 -7.36 7.93
N ASP A 65 1.84 -6.78 6.97
CA ASP A 65 1.99 -5.33 6.87
C ASP A 65 1.13 -4.78 5.72
N LEU A 66 0.43 -3.69 5.99
CA LEU A 66 -0.49 -3.04 5.07
C LEU A 66 -0.05 -1.59 4.87
N ARG A 67 0.11 -1.19 3.61
CA ARG A 67 0.50 0.18 3.24
C ARG A 67 -0.51 0.79 2.29
N ALA A 68 -1.06 1.95 2.64
CA ALA A 68 -1.89 2.74 1.75
C ALA A 68 -1.08 3.82 1.03
N VAL A 69 -1.34 3.99 -0.26
CA VAL A 69 -0.86 5.11 -1.08
C VAL A 69 -2.00 5.61 -1.97
N SER A 70 -1.79 6.77 -2.60
CA SER A 70 -2.65 7.18 -3.72
C SER A 70 -2.67 6.09 -4.80
N ALA A 71 -3.85 5.77 -5.33
CA ALA A 71 -3.95 4.84 -6.46
C ALA A 71 -3.42 5.43 -7.76
N TYR A 72 -3.04 6.71 -7.78
CA TYR A 72 -2.52 7.40 -8.96
C TYR A 72 -1.01 7.58 -8.86
N CYS A 73 -0.30 7.03 -9.85
CA CYS A 73 1.15 7.14 -9.97
C CYS A 73 1.59 8.61 -9.96
N PRO A 74 2.61 8.98 -9.16
CA PRO A 74 3.04 10.38 -9.02
C PRO A 74 3.66 10.98 -10.30
N HIS A 75 4.00 10.15 -11.29
CA HIS A 75 4.57 10.63 -12.55
C HIS A 75 3.53 11.29 -13.47
N GLN A 76 2.43 10.59 -13.77
CA GLN A 76 1.41 11.03 -14.75
C GLN A 76 -0.02 10.62 -14.37
N GLY A 77 -0.26 10.26 -13.09
CA GLY A 77 -1.59 9.94 -12.60
C GLY A 77 -2.18 8.62 -13.14
N TYR A 78 -1.36 7.72 -13.67
CA TYR A 78 -1.84 6.40 -14.09
C TYR A 78 -2.32 5.59 -12.90
N ASP A 79 -3.46 4.89 -13.04
CA ASP A 79 -4.04 4.09 -11.96
C ASP A 79 -3.24 2.80 -11.73
N ILE A 80 -2.57 2.73 -10.57
CA ILE A 80 -1.72 1.59 -10.17
C ILE A 80 -2.48 0.51 -9.41
N SER A 81 -3.79 0.62 -9.24
CA SER A 81 -4.57 -0.36 -8.45
C SER A 81 -4.62 -1.78 -9.01
N LYS A 82 -4.10 -1.98 -10.22
CA LYS A 82 -3.95 -3.30 -10.87
C LYS A 82 -2.51 -3.81 -10.83
N ASP A 83 -1.58 -2.97 -10.37
CA ASP A 83 -0.16 -3.29 -10.38
C ASP A 83 0.21 -4.01 -9.08
N PRO A 84 0.81 -5.21 -9.13
CA PRO A 84 1.16 -5.95 -7.92
C PRO A 84 2.38 -5.33 -7.23
N LEU A 85 2.39 -5.37 -5.89
CA LEU A 85 3.60 -5.21 -5.10
C LEU A 85 4.57 -6.35 -5.44
N LYS A 86 5.84 -6.01 -5.69
CA LYS A 86 6.91 -6.97 -5.94
C LYS A 86 7.69 -7.26 -4.65
N ALA A 87 8.39 -8.39 -4.64
CA ALA A 87 9.19 -8.84 -3.50
C ALA A 87 10.29 -7.83 -3.09
N ASP A 88 10.72 -6.98 -4.02
CA ASP A 88 11.67 -5.89 -3.76
C ASP A 88 11.03 -4.66 -3.06
N GLY A 89 9.75 -4.72 -2.70
CA GLY A 89 9.03 -3.65 -1.99
C GLY A 89 8.49 -2.55 -2.91
N ASN A 90 8.57 -2.72 -4.23
CA ASN A 90 8.14 -1.73 -5.20
C ASN A 90 6.89 -2.15 -5.96
N VAL A 91 6.15 -1.15 -6.42
CA VAL A 91 5.12 -1.30 -7.45
C VAL A 91 5.68 -0.70 -8.74
N TYR A 92 5.53 -1.43 -9.84
CA TYR A 92 6.00 -0.98 -11.14
C TYR A 92 4.80 -0.54 -11.97
N CYS A 93 4.61 0.78 -12.08
CA CYS A 93 3.51 1.37 -12.82
C CYS A 93 3.42 0.75 -14.23
N SER A 94 2.27 0.17 -14.58
CA SER A 94 2.12 -0.56 -15.84
C SER A 94 2.37 0.28 -17.10
N LEU A 95 2.29 1.61 -17.01
CA LEU A 95 2.48 2.48 -18.15
C LEU A 95 3.95 2.60 -18.59
N HIS A 96 4.88 2.86 -17.65
CA HIS A 96 6.31 3.10 -17.97
C HIS A 96 7.28 2.26 -17.15
N ARG A 97 6.77 1.41 -16.25
CA ARG A 97 7.54 0.52 -15.38
C ARG A 97 8.53 1.26 -14.47
N ARG A 98 8.28 2.54 -14.17
CA ARG A 98 9.01 3.26 -13.13
C ARG A 98 8.61 2.72 -11.75
N PRO A 99 9.57 2.43 -10.86
CA PRO A 99 9.26 1.91 -9.53
C PRO A 99 8.63 3.00 -8.67
N ILE A 100 7.67 2.57 -7.86
CA ILE A 100 7.07 3.32 -6.75
C ILE A 100 7.43 2.53 -5.51
N CYS A 101 8.34 3.08 -4.70
CA CYS A 101 8.93 2.38 -3.58
C CYS A 101 7.99 2.37 -2.38
N ILE A 102 7.05 1.43 -2.31
CA ILE A 102 6.06 1.35 -1.22
C ILE A 102 6.76 1.23 0.14
N TYR A 103 7.84 0.45 0.20
CA TYR A 103 8.64 0.22 1.40
C TYR A 103 9.95 1.02 1.34
N SER A 104 9.83 2.34 1.42
CA SER A 104 10.96 3.27 1.45
C SER A 104 10.69 4.41 2.42
N GLU A 105 11.74 4.88 3.11
CA GLU A 105 11.69 6.05 3.99
C GLU A 105 11.33 7.37 3.25
N TYR A 106 11.32 7.37 1.92
CA TYR A 106 11.05 8.56 1.10
C TYR A 106 9.68 8.55 0.43
N ASN A 107 8.92 7.45 0.52
CA ASN A 107 7.62 7.36 -0.12
C ASN A 107 6.48 7.69 0.85
N GLN A 108 5.47 8.42 0.40
CA GLN A 108 4.28 8.73 1.20
C GLN A 108 3.33 7.51 1.28
N ALA A 109 3.85 6.39 1.77
CA ALA A 109 3.10 5.20 2.12
C ALA A 109 2.73 5.24 3.60
N PHE A 110 1.44 5.13 3.87
CA PHE A 110 0.87 5.23 5.21
C PHE A 110 0.60 3.84 5.78
N ALA A 111 0.91 3.63 7.06
CA ALA A 111 0.59 2.40 7.75
C ALA A 111 -0.93 2.21 7.84
N VAL A 112 -1.40 0.99 7.59
CA VAL A 112 -2.81 0.64 7.66
C VAL A 112 -3.02 -0.46 8.68
N GLU A 113 -4.03 -0.30 9.52
CA GLU A 113 -4.56 -1.35 10.36
C GLU A 113 -5.87 -1.89 9.77
N ASN A 114 -6.04 -3.20 9.81
CA ASN A 114 -7.33 -3.85 9.61
C ASN A 114 -7.94 -4.15 10.98
N SER A 115 -9.16 -3.64 11.22
CA SER A 115 -9.96 -3.92 12.41
C SER A 115 -11.25 -4.66 12.00
N GLY A 116 -11.10 -5.90 11.55
CA GLY A 116 -12.22 -6.71 11.03
C GLY A 116 -12.60 -6.29 9.61
N ASP A 117 -13.79 -5.72 9.45
CA ASP A 117 -14.31 -5.29 8.14
C ASP A 117 -13.87 -3.86 7.76
N GLU A 118 -13.09 -3.20 8.62
CA GLU A 118 -12.67 -1.81 8.42
C GLU A 118 -11.16 -1.68 8.29
N TYR A 119 -10.75 -0.73 7.44
CA TYR A 119 -9.35 -0.37 7.23
C TYR A 119 -9.12 1.08 7.63
N TRP A 120 -8.04 1.31 8.35
CA TRP A 120 -7.71 2.60 8.94
C TRP A 120 -6.25 2.94 8.68
N ILE A 121 -5.98 4.12 8.14
CA ILE A 121 -4.66 4.72 8.21
C ILE A 121 -4.43 5.14 9.66
N ILE A 122 -3.30 4.74 10.25
CA ILE A 122 -3.00 4.95 11.67
C ILE A 122 -2.02 6.11 11.88
N GLU A 123 -2.02 6.65 13.10
CA GLU A 123 -1.14 7.72 13.53
C GLU A 123 0.31 7.25 13.79
N ASN A 124 1.30 8.09 13.47
CA ASN A 124 2.74 7.82 13.64
C ASN A 124 3.62 9.08 13.59
#